data_AF-A0A9P0G5W7-F1
#
_entry.id   AF-A0A9P0G5W7-F1
#
_cell.length_a   1.000
_cell.length_b   1.000
_cell.length_c   1.000
_cell.angle_alpha   90.00
_cell.angle_beta   90.00
_cell.angle_gamma   90.00
#
_symmetry.space_group_name_H-M   'P 1'
#
loop_
_entity.id
_entity.type
_entity.pdbx_description
1 polymer ?
#
loop_
_entity_poly.entity_id
_entity_poly.type
_entity_poly.pdbx_seq_one_letter_code
_entity_poly.pdbx_strand_id
1 'polypeptide(L)'
;MFWYVFGTFTNCFTFSGKGSWGKADKNATKLLIGFYWIFTIIITACYTGSIIAFVTLPIYPSVIDSAEQLLSGWYQIGTLDKGEWQYLFQNSSDEVAVKLMKSLDLVTTVEEGLRNTTKTSFWRYAFLGSRSQLDYIVR
;
A
#
# COMPACT_ATOMS: atom_id res chain seq x y z
N MET A 1 -9.07 15.61 -40.06
CA MET A 1 -9.80 16.03 -38.84
C MET A 1 -9.05 15.69 -37.56
N PHE A 2 -8.46 14.51 -37.40
CA PHE A 2 -7.67 14.12 -36.20
C PHE A 2 -6.62 15.17 -35.77
N TRP A 3 -5.73 15.59 -36.68
CA TRP A 3 -4.68 16.57 -36.39
C TRP A 3 -5.21 17.94 -35.94
N TYR A 4 -6.41 18.29 -36.40
CA TYR A 4 -7.08 19.51 -35.99
C TYR A 4 -7.50 19.43 -34.52
N VAL A 5 -8.14 18.33 -34.14
CA VAL A 5 -8.60 18.07 -32.76
C VAL A 5 -7.41 17.95 -31.80
N PHE A 6 -6.38 17.20 -32.20
CA PHE A 6 -5.13 17.06 -31.43
C PHE A 6 -4.39 18.40 -31.28
N GLY A 7 -4.29 19.18 -32.36
CA GLY A 7 -3.66 20.50 -32.35
C GLY A 7 -4.42 21.50 -31.49
N THR A 8 -5.77 21.46 -31.51
CA THR A 8 -6.57 22.30 -30.61
C THR A 8 -6.33 21.94 -29.14
N PHE A 9 -6.32 20.64 -28.80
CA PHE A 9 -6.11 20.16 -27.43
C PHE A 9 -4.74 20.58 -26.87
N THR A 10 -3.67 20.34 -27.62
CA THR A 10 -2.28 20.61 -27.18
C THR A 10 -1.93 22.09 -27.11
N ASN A 11 -2.56 22.95 -27.92
CA ASN A 11 -2.27 24.39 -27.95
C ASN A 11 -3.21 25.25 -27.09
N CYS A 12 -4.08 24.64 -26.26
CA CYS A 12 -4.92 25.31 -25.26
C CYS A 12 -5.52 26.65 -25.74
N PHE A 13 -6.33 26.60 -26.82
CA PHE A 13 -7.02 27.76 -27.41
C PHE A 13 -6.15 28.84 -28.09
N THR A 14 -4.83 28.69 -28.15
CA THR A 14 -3.95 29.69 -28.78
C THR A 14 -3.97 29.63 -30.32
N PHE A 15 -4.65 28.64 -30.90
CA PHE A 15 -4.72 28.47 -32.36
C PHE A 15 -5.62 29.52 -33.04
N SER A 16 -5.01 30.57 -33.62
CA SER A 16 -5.71 31.68 -34.31
C SER A 16 -5.62 31.67 -35.86
N GLY A 17 -5.28 30.52 -36.46
CA GLY A 17 -5.14 30.37 -37.92
C GLY A 17 -6.45 30.47 -38.73
N LYS A 18 -6.36 30.45 -40.07
CA LYS A 18 -7.53 30.48 -40.98
C LYS A 18 -8.51 29.31 -40.76
N GLY A 19 -8.03 28.17 -40.28
CA GLY A 19 -8.86 27.02 -39.90
C GLY A 19 -9.32 27.00 -38.43
N SER A 20 -9.12 28.08 -37.67
CA SER A 20 -9.43 28.11 -36.24
C SER A 20 -10.94 27.93 -35.97
N TRP A 21 -11.25 27.27 -34.85
CA TRP A 21 -12.61 26.99 -34.41
C TRP A 21 -13.45 28.26 -34.23
N GLY A 22 -12.81 29.37 -33.84
CA GLY A 22 -13.46 30.69 -33.73
C GLY A 22 -13.94 31.26 -35.07
N LYS A 23 -13.30 30.85 -36.18
CA LYS A 23 -13.61 31.28 -37.55
C LYS A 23 -14.49 30.27 -38.31
N ALA A 24 -15.04 29.25 -37.64
CA ALA A 24 -15.93 28.31 -38.28
C ALA A 24 -17.24 28.98 -38.72
N ASP A 25 -17.67 28.72 -39.96
CA ASP A 25 -18.89 29.32 -40.54
C ASP A 25 -20.17 28.76 -39.91
N LYS A 26 -20.15 27.51 -39.46
CA LYS A 26 -21.32 26.82 -38.90
C LYS A 26 -21.30 26.82 -37.37
N ASN A 27 -22.40 27.26 -36.76
CA ASN A 27 -22.57 27.25 -35.30
C ASN A 27 -22.51 25.83 -34.69
N ALA A 28 -23.00 24.81 -35.41
CA ALA A 28 -22.93 23.41 -34.97
C ALA A 28 -21.48 22.94 -34.75
N THR A 29 -20.55 23.38 -35.59
CA THR A 29 -19.13 23.03 -35.46
C THR A 29 -18.52 23.61 -34.19
N LYS A 30 -18.88 24.86 -33.85
CA LYS A 30 -18.43 25.52 -32.61
C LYS A 30 -18.94 24.81 -31.37
N LEU A 31 -20.21 24.38 -31.38
CA LEU A 31 -20.83 23.65 -30.27
C LEU A 31 -20.18 22.28 -30.06
N LEU A 32 -19.97 21.52 -31.14
CA LEU A 32 -19.31 20.21 -31.08
C LEU A 32 -17.89 20.32 -30.50
N ILE A 33 -17.12 21.31 -30.95
CA ILE A 33 -15.77 21.56 -30.44
C ILE A 33 -15.82 21.98 -28.96
N GLY A 34 -16.75 22.84 -28.56
CA GLY A 34 -16.95 23.23 -27.16
C GLY A 34 -17.27 22.04 -26.25
N PHE A 35 -18.17 21.14 -26.66
CA PHE A 35 -18.49 19.94 -25.90
C PHE A 35 -17.31 18.96 -25.82
N TYR A 36 -16.59 18.78 -26.92
CA TYR A 36 -15.36 17.98 -26.95
C TYR A 36 -14.31 18.50 -25.95
N TRP A 37 -14.18 19.82 -25.81
CA TRP A 37 -13.28 20.42 -24.83
C TRP A 37 -13.67 20.14 -23.40
N ILE A 38 -14.96 20.32 -23.05
CA ILE A 38 -15.47 20.01 -21.71
C ILE A 38 -15.18 18.54 -21.39
N PHE A 39 -15.51 17.64 -22.30
CA PHE A 39 -15.24 16.21 -22.14
C PHE A 39 -13.75 15.93 -21.91
N THR A 40 -12.87 16.50 -22.73
CA THR A 40 -11.43 16.23 -22.64
C THR A 40 -10.82 16.78 -21.35
N ILE A 41 -11.25 17.97 -20.89
CA ILE A 41 -10.82 18.54 -19.61
C ILE A 41 -11.23 17.64 -18.44
N ILE A 42 -12.49 17.17 -18.44
CA ILE A 42 -12.98 16.27 -17.39
C ILE A 42 -12.15 14.98 -17.35
N ILE A 43 -11.94 14.32 -18.49
CA ILE A 43 -11.17 13.07 -18.55
C ILE A 43 -9.72 13.28 -18.09
N THR A 44 -9.06 14.35 -18.57
CA THR A 44 -7.67 14.66 -18.21
C THR A 44 -7.53 14.99 -16.72
N ALA A 45 -8.48 15.74 -16.17
CA ALA A 45 -8.52 16.06 -14.74
C ALA A 45 -8.74 14.81 -13.88
N CYS A 46 -9.69 13.95 -14.24
CA CYS A 46 -9.94 12.68 -13.55
C CYS A 46 -8.73 11.75 -13.60
N TYR A 47 -8.07 11.65 -14.75
CA TYR A 47 -6.86 10.84 -14.92
C TYR A 47 -5.71 11.37 -14.04
N THR A 48 -5.44 12.67 -14.10
CA THR A 48 -4.40 13.32 -13.28
C THR A 48 -4.71 13.18 -11.78
N GLY A 49 -5.97 13.39 -11.37
CA GLY A 49 -6.41 13.22 -10.00
C GLY A 49 -6.27 11.79 -9.49
N SER A 50 -6.57 10.80 -10.33
CA SER A 50 -6.42 9.37 -9.98
C SER A 50 -4.94 8.99 -9.81
N ILE A 51 -4.05 9.51 -10.65
CA ILE A 51 -2.60 9.30 -10.49
C ILE A 51 -2.09 9.96 -9.21
N ILE A 52 -2.49 11.19 -8.93
CA ILE A 52 -2.09 11.89 -7.70
C ILE A 52 -2.54 11.08 -6.48
N ALA A 53 -3.80 10.62 -6.45
CA ALA A 53 -4.30 9.78 -5.37
C ALA A 53 -3.53 8.47 -5.24
N PHE A 54 -3.15 7.84 -6.35
CA PHE A 54 -2.38 6.60 -6.33
C PHE A 54 -0.95 6.81 -5.81
N VAL A 55 -0.28 7.89 -6.22
CA VAL A 55 1.12 8.17 -5.84
C VAL A 55 1.24 8.64 -4.39
N THR A 56 0.20 9.27 -3.84
CA THR A 56 0.22 9.73 -2.44
C THR A 56 -0.12 8.64 -1.42
N LEU A 57 -0.73 7.53 -1.85
CA LEU A 57 -1.05 6.43 -0.94
C LEU A 57 0.22 5.65 -0.57
N PRO A 58 0.63 5.63 0.71
CA PRO A 58 1.72 4.77 1.14
C PRO A 58 1.30 3.30 1.00
N ILE A 59 2.15 2.49 0.35
CA ILE A 59 1.94 1.05 0.23
C ILE A 59 2.46 0.42 1.53
N TYR A 60 1.54 0.00 2.39
CA TYR A 60 1.89 -0.80 3.55
C TYR A 60 2.14 -2.25 3.12
N PRO A 61 3.22 -2.90 3.60
CA PRO A 61 3.41 -4.32 3.37
C PRO A 61 2.25 -5.10 4.00
N SER A 62 1.92 -6.25 3.41
CA SER A 62 0.94 -7.16 4.00
C SER A 62 1.39 -7.56 5.41
N VAL A 63 0.53 -7.33 6.40
CA VAL A 63 0.73 -7.79 7.77
C VAL A 63 0.37 -9.27 7.89
N ILE A 64 0.96 -9.94 8.86
CA ILE A 64 0.62 -11.32 9.21
C ILE A 64 -0.53 -11.24 10.21
N ASP A 65 -1.70 -11.75 9.84
CA ASP A 65 -2.90 -11.68 10.68
C ASP A 65 -3.18 -13.00 11.41
N SER A 66 -2.64 -14.13 10.92
CA SER A 66 -2.91 -15.46 11.46
C SER A 66 -1.64 -16.25 11.80
N ALA A 67 -1.78 -17.19 12.74
CA ALA A 67 -0.71 -18.09 13.14
C ALA A 67 -0.28 -19.05 12.01
N GLU A 68 -1.20 -19.42 11.11
CA GLU A 68 -0.90 -20.21 9.91
C GLU A 68 -0.03 -19.45 8.91
N GLN A 69 -0.33 -18.16 8.70
CA GLN A 69 0.52 -17.29 7.87
C GLN A 69 1.92 -17.15 8.49
N LEU A 70 2.01 -17.02 9.81
CA LEU A 70 3.29 -16.96 10.52
C LEU A 70 4.12 -18.24 10.31
N LEU A 71 3.49 -19.42 10.38
CA LEU A 71 4.13 -20.70 10.07
C LEU A 71 4.65 -20.77 8.63
N SER A 72 3.87 -20.27 7.67
CA SER A 72 4.26 -20.29 6.26
C SER A 72 5.41 -19.35 5.93
N GLY A 73 5.62 -18.31 6.74
CA GLY A 73 6.43 -17.14 6.41
C GLY A 73 7.94 -17.24 6.68
N TRP A 74 8.45 -18.41 7.08
CA TRP A 74 9.87 -18.66 7.39
C TRP A 74 10.44 -17.63 8.39
N TYR A 75 9.65 -17.33 9.42
CA TYR A 75 10.07 -16.45 10.52
C TYR A 75 10.78 -17.25 11.61
N GLN A 76 11.87 -16.71 12.14
CA GLN A 76 12.43 -17.16 13.42
C GLN A 76 11.57 -16.56 14.54
N ILE A 77 11.06 -17.42 15.42
CA ILE A 77 10.06 -17.04 16.41
C ILE A 77 10.73 -16.92 17.77
N GLY A 78 10.55 -15.77 18.41
CA GLY A 78 11.08 -15.47 19.74
C GLY A 78 9.99 -15.35 20.79
N THR A 79 10.26 -15.78 22.03
CA THR A 79 9.43 -15.42 23.19
C THR A 79 10.29 -15.21 24.44
N LEU A 80 9.68 -14.68 25.50
CA LEU A 80 10.38 -14.39 26.76
C LEU A 80 10.74 -15.69 27.50
N ASP A 81 12.00 -15.83 27.91
CA ASP A 81 12.48 -16.93 28.75
C ASP A 81 11.78 -16.90 30.12
N LYS A 82 11.28 -18.06 30.54
CA LYS A 82 10.49 -18.26 31.77
C LYS A 82 9.23 -17.39 31.86
N GLY A 83 8.74 -16.90 30.71
CA GLY A 83 7.50 -16.15 30.64
C GLY A 83 6.26 -17.05 30.61
N GLU A 84 5.10 -16.49 30.96
CA GLU A 84 3.80 -17.19 30.91
C GLU A 84 3.52 -17.79 29.52
N TRP A 85 3.91 -17.09 28.46
CA TRP A 85 3.76 -17.52 27.07
C TRP A 85 4.53 -18.81 26.76
N GLN A 86 5.74 -18.97 27.29
CA GLN A 86 6.52 -20.19 27.10
C GLN A 86 5.79 -21.40 27.68
N TYR A 87 5.27 -21.28 28.90
CA TYR A 87 4.52 -22.35 29.56
C TYR A 87 3.19 -22.65 28.85
N LEU A 88 2.47 -21.61 28.43
CA LEU A 88 1.21 -21.74 27.69
C LEU A 88 1.40 -22.50 26.37
N PHE A 89 2.42 -22.14 25.60
CA PHE A 89 2.71 -22.81 24.34
C PHE A 89 3.13 -24.26 24.58
N GLN A 90 3.99 -24.52 25.58
CA GLN A 90 4.45 -25.88 25.91
C GLN A 90 3.31 -26.83 26.31
N ASN A 91 2.27 -26.30 26.94
CA ASN A 91 1.10 -27.07 27.36
C ASN A 91 -0.04 -27.08 26.32
N SER A 92 0.14 -26.40 25.18
CA SER A 92 -0.91 -26.33 24.16
C SER A 92 -1.03 -27.64 23.38
N SER A 93 -2.26 -28.05 23.08
CA SER A 93 -2.54 -29.22 22.20
C SER A 93 -2.78 -28.83 20.74
N ASP A 94 -2.69 -27.54 20.42
CA ASP A 94 -2.97 -27.03 19.08
C ASP A 94 -1.80 -27.33 18.12
N GLU A 95 -2.12 -27.85 16.95
CA GLU A 95 -1.11 -28.32 15.99
C GLU A 95 -0.26 -27.17 15.45
N VAL A 96 -0.87 -26.00 15.24
CA VAL A 96 -0.18 -24.79 14.76
C VAL A 96 0.79 -24.28 15.81
N ALA A 97 0.35 -24.16 17.06
CA ALA A 97 1.21 -23.77 18.18
C ALA A 97 2.39 -24.74 18.35
N VAL A 98 2.15 -26.05 18.35
CA VAL A 98 3.21 -27.07 18.47
C VAL A 98 4.24 -26.96 17.34
N LYS A 99 3.80 -26.67 16.10
CA LYS A 99 4.72 -26.45 14.97
C LYS A 99 5.54 -25.16 15.13
N LEU A 100 4.92 -24.07 15.58
CA LEU A 100 5.61 -22.79 15.82
C LEU A 100 6.71 -22.93 16.88
N MET A 101 6.48 -23.77 17.89
CA MET A 101 7.41 -23.98 18.99
C MET A 101 8.67 -24.78 18.66
N LYS A 102 8.72 -25.49 17.53
CA LYS A 102 9.88 -26.34 17.19
C LYS A 102 11.18 -25.54 17.03
N SER A 103 11.08 -24.26 16.66
CA SER A 103 12.21 -23.36 16.43
C SER A 103 12.03 -22.06 17.22
N LEU A 104 11.76 -22.20 18.53
CA LEU A 104 11.56 -21.09 19.44
C LEU A 104 12.91 -20.60 19.99
N ASP A 105 13.15 -19.31 19.83
CA ASP A 105 14.26 -18.58 20.44
C ASP A 105 13.79 -17.93 21.75
N LEU A 106 14.54 -18.14 22.83
CA LEU A 106 14.17 -17.63 24.16
C LEU A 106 15.02 -16.41 24.47
N VAL A 107 14.37 -15.24 24.57
CA VAL A 107 15.03 -13.98 24.89
C VAL A 107 14.87 -13.65 26.38
N THR A 108 15.88 -13.00 26.96
CA THR A 108 15.89 -12.71 28.40
C THR A 108 15.00 -11.53 28.78
N THR A 109 14.83 -10.58 27.85
CA THR A 109 14.08 -9.34 28.07
C THR A 109 13.19 -9.03 26.87
N VAL A 110 12.09 -8.31 27.10
CA VAL A 110 11.17 -7.90 26.04
C VAL A 110 11.85 -6.91 25.09
N GLU A 111 12.68 -6.03 25.62
CA GLU A 111 13.48 -5.07 24.87
C GLU A 111 14.44 -5.77 23.90
N GLU A 112 15.03 -6.89 24.31
CA GLU A 112 15.88 -7.72 23.44
C GLU A 112 15.07 -8.36 22.29
N GLY A 113 13.89 -8.92 22.59
CA GLY A 113 13.01 -9.48 21.57
C GLY A 113 12.54 -8.42 20.55
N LEU A 114 12.18 -7.23 21.03
CA LEU A 114 11.82 -6.09 20.19
C LEU A 114 13.00 -5.59 19.36
N ARG A 115 14.20 -5.52 19.96
CA ARG A 115 15.43 -5.15 19.25
C ARG A 115 15.77 -6.15 18.14
N ASN A 116 15.57 -7.44 18.35
CA ASN A 116 15.80 -8.46 17.33
C ASN A 116 14.77 -8.40 16.20
N THR A 117 13.52 -8.01 16.51
CA THR A 117 12.45 -7.82 15.52
C THR A 117 12.66 -6.57 14.67
N THR A 118 13.15 -5.48 15.27
CA THR A 118 13.34 -4.19 14.60
C THR A 118 14.65 -4.07 13.85
N LYS A 119 15.70 -4.79 14.28
CA LYS A 119 16.97 -4.81 13.55
C LYS A 119 16.79 -5.51 12.21
N THR A 120 17.33 -4.91 11.15
CA THR A 120 17.45 -5.54 9.83
C THR A 120 18.41 -6.72 9.95
N SER A 121 17.85 -7.89 10.23
CA SER A 121 18.56 -9.17 10.20
C SER A 121 18.37 -9.81 8.83
N PHE A 122 19.32 -10.68 8.45
CA PHE A 122 19.21 -11.49 7.24
C PHE A 122 18.00 -12.44 7.30
N TRP A 123 17.56 -12.79 8.51
CA TRP A 123 16.41 -13.65 8.78
C TRP A 123 15.25 -12.82 9.31
N ARG A 124 14.04 -13.14 8.87
CA ARG A 124 12.82 -12.48 9.38
C ARG A 124 12.57 -12.99 10.79
N TYR A 125 12.47 -12.09 11.76
CA TYR A 125 12.24 -12.44 13.16
C TYR A 125 10.86 -11.96 13.60
N ALA A 126 10.16 -12.77 14.40
CA ALA A 126 8.87 -12.44 14.98
C ALA A 126 8.89 -12.70 16.48
N PHE A 127 8.54 -11.70 17.28
CA PHE A 127 8.47 -11.81 18.73
C PHE A 127 7.03 -12.01 19.21
N LEU A 128 6.81 -13.05 20.02
CA LEU A 128 5.53 -13.39 20.64
C LEU A 128 5.51 -12.93 22.10
N GLY A 129 4.49 -12.15 22.44
CA GLY A 129 4.27 -11.64 23.79
C GLY A 129 2.82 -11.16 23.98
N SER A 130 2.55 -10.56 25.14
CA SER A 130 1.21 -10.09 25.47
C SER A 130 0.82 -8.90 24.59
N ARG A 131 -0.39 -8.95 24.02
CA ARG A 131 -0.93 -7.87 23.17
C ARG A 131 -0.94 -6.53 23.91
N SER A 132 -1.38 -6.49 25.16
CA SER A 132 -1.46 -5.23 25.92
C SER A 132 -0.09 -4.61 26.17
N GLN A 133 0.90 -5.44 26.44
CA GLN A 133 2.28 -4.99 26.67
C GLN A 133 2.92 -4.49 25.37
N LEU A 134 2.77 -5.24 24.27
CA LEU A 134 3.32 -4.86 22.97
C LEU A 134 2.65 -3.61 22.41
N ASP A 135 1.32 -3.49 22.54
CA ASP A 135 0.58 -2.29 22.13
C ASP A 135 1.02 -1.05 22.92
N TYR A 136 1.30 -1.19 24.22
CA TYR A 136 1.81 -0.09 25.04
C TYR A 136 3.23 0.36 24.65
N ILE A 137 4.09 -0.56 24.23
CA ILE A 137 5.49 -0.23 23.88
C ILE A 137 5.61 0.34 22.47
N VAL A 138 4.81 -0.17 21.52
CA VAL A 138 4.88 0.19 20.10
C VAL A 138 4.11 1.48 19.79
N ARG A 139 3.05 1.78 20.55
CA ARG A 139 2.18 2.93 20.34
C ARG A 139 2.73 4.21 20.95
#